data_AF-A0A1Q7RMU8-F1
#
_entry.id   AF-A0A1Q7RMU8-F1
#
_cell.length_a   1.000
_cell.length_b   1.000
_cell.length_c   1.000
_cell.angle_alpha   90.00
_cell.angle_beta   90.00
_cell.angle_gamma   90.00
#
_symmetry.space_group_name_H-M   'P 1'
#
loop_
_entity.id
_entity.type
_entity.pdbx_description
1 polymer ?
#
loop_
_entity_poly.entity_id
_entity_poly.type
_entity_poly.pdbx_seq_one_letter_code
_entity_poly.pdbx_strand_id
1 'polypeptide(L)'
;MEAEVYPDNRVIKAISENFLPVKIHIKEQKPTFQRFNAQWTPTLIVLDPDGAERHRVEGYLPVDDFLAQLDLSLAKVAFQKGAFGEAEKRFRTVCEAHGKSGAAPEGCYWAGVSAYKATNDPAPLKATAQQLKKNYPESEWTRKASVWL
;
A
#
# COMPACT_ATOMS: atom_id res chain seq x y z
N MET A 1 -14.53 1.11 -10.94
CA MET A 1 -13.17 1.47 -11.40
C MET A 1 -13.20 2.07 -12.80
N GLU A 2 -13.72 1.37 -13.82
CA GLU A 2 -13.66 1.80 -15.24
C GLU A 2 -14.22 3.20 -15.55
N ALA A 3 -15.38 3.56 -15.01
CA ALA A 3 -16.02 4.82 -15.35
C ALA A 3 -15.46 6.03 -14.58
N GLU A 4 -14.86 5.80 -13.41
CA GLU A 4 -14.58 6.87 -12.44
C GLU A 4 -13.12 6.94 -12.02
N VAL A 5 -12.47 5.78 -11.81
CA VAL A 5 -11.14 5.72 -11.20
C VAL A 5 -10.04 5.69 -12.26
N TYR A 6 -10.13 4.78 -13.22
CA TYR A 6 -9.11 4.67 -14.27
C TYR A 6 -9.02 5.88 -15.22
N PRO A 7 -10.12 6.61 -15.50
CA PRO A 7 -10.03 7.84 -16.30
C PRO A 7 -9.48 9.06 -15.55
N ASP A 8 -9.32 9.01 -14.22
CA ASP A 8 -8.76 10.15 -13.47
C ASP A 8 -7.29 10.36 -13.86
N ASN A 9 -6.94 11.59 -14.26
CA ASN A 9 -5.59 11.94 -14.72
C ASN A 9 -4.49 11.65 -13.69
N ARG A 10 -4.79 11.76 -12.39
CA ARG A 10 -3.85 11.44 -11.32
C ARG A 10 -3.55 9.94 -11.29
N VAL A 11 -4.57 9.11 -11.52
CA VAL A 11 -4.44 7.65 -11.61
C VAL A 11 -3.67 7.26 -12.85
N ILE A 12 -4.00 7.84 -14.01
CA ILE A 12 -3.28 7.59 -15.27
C ILE A 12 -1.80 7.87 -15.09
N LYS A 13 -1.45 9.06 -14.55
CA LYS A 13 -0.07 9.47 -14.30
C LYS A 13 0.64 8.52 -13.33
N ALA A 14 0.03 8.22 -12.19
CA ALA A 14 0.62 7.35 -11.18
C ALA A 14 0.93 5.96 -11.75
N ILE A 15 0.00 5.39 -12.53
CA ILE A 15 0.18 4.09 -13.19
C ILE A 15 1.28 4.16 -14.25
N SER A 16 1.22 5.12 -15.18
CA SER A 16 2.17 5.18 -16.31
C SER A 16 3.62 5.43 -15.89
N GLU A 17 3.83 6.14 -14.79
CA GLU A 17 5.19 6.48 -14.30
C GLU A 17 5.82 5.36 -13.47
N ASN A 18 5.01 4.51 -12.81
CA ASN A 18 5.52 3.61 -11.78
C ASN A 18 5.20 2.12 -12.02
N PHE A 19 4.27 1.80 -12.93
CA PHE A 19 3.76 0.46 -13.11
C PHE A 19 3.68 0.06 -14.59
N LEU A 20 3.70 -1.25 -14.85
CA LEU A 20 3.27 -1.82 -16.12
C LEU A 20 1.81 -2.30 -15.97
N PRO A 21 0.82 -1.55 -16.47
CA PRO A 21 -0.58 -1.92 -16.28
C PRO A 21 -0.97 -3.12 -17.12
N VAL A 22 -1.65 -4.09 -16.50
CA VAL A 22 -2.25 -5.24 -17.18
C VAL A 22 -3.70 -5.35 -16.75
N LYS A 23 -4.61 -5.39 -17.73
CA LYS A 23 -6.04 -5.57 -17.50
C LYS A 23 -6.47 -6.96 -17.94
N ILE A 24 -7.05 -7.70 -17.00
CA ILE A 24 -7.53 -9.08 -17.22
C ILE A 24 -9.06 -9.05 -17.11
N HIS A 25 -9.75 -9.42 -18.18
CA HIS A 25 -11.20 -9.53 -18.17
C HIS A 25 -11.63 -10.94 -17.73
N ILE A 26 -12.40 -11.04 -16.64
CA ILE A 26 -12.75 -12.32 -16.00
C ILE A 26 -13.46 -13.30 -16.94
N LYS A 27 -14.29 -12.81 -17.88
CA LYS A 27 -15.04 -13.69 -18.80
C LYS A 27 -14.20 -14.20 -19.96
N GLU A 28 -13.24 -13.40 -20.42
CA GLU A 28 -12.44 -13.68 -21.62
C GLU A 28 -11.14 -14.42 -21.29
N GLN A 29 -10.63 -14.23 -20.08
CA GLN A 29 -9.32 -14.74 -19.64
C GLN A 29 -9.45 -15.57 -18.35
N LYS A 30 -10.44 -16.46 -18.30
CA LYS A 30 -10.75 -17.29 -17.12
C LYS A 30 -9.52 -18.04 -16.53
N PRO A 31 -8.63 -18.67 -17.32
CA PRO A 31 -7.46 -19.35 -16.77
C PRO A 31 -6.49 -18.40 -16.04
N THR A 32 -6.34 -17.16 -16.55
CA THR A 32 -5.49 -16.15 -15.93
C THR A 32 -6.06 -15.70 -14.58
N PHE A 33 -7.39 -15.59 -14.47
CA PHE A 33 -8.06 -15.26 -13.21
C PHE A 33 -7.80 -16.31 -12.12
N GLN A 34 -7.81 -17.59 -12.50
CA GLN A 34 -7.47 -18.70 -11.61
C GLN A 34 -6.00 -18.69 -11.20
N ARG A 35 -5.07 -18.39 -12.12
CA ARG A 35 -3.63 -18.30 -11.84
C ARG A 35 -3.32 -17.33 -10.69
N PHE A 36 -4.00 -16.19 -10.63
CA PHE A 36 -3.78 -15.16 -9.61
C PHE A 36 -4.66 -15.34 -8.36
N ASN A 37 -5.42 -16.43 -8.27
CA ASN A 37 -6.31 -16.72 -7.15
C ASN A 37 -7.21 -15.51 -6.81
N ALA A 38 -7.72 -14.80 -7.82
CA ALA A 38 -8.69 -13.74 -7.60
C ALA A 38 -10.04 -14.38 -7.31
N GLN A 39 -10.70 -13.96 -6.21
CA GLN A 39 -11.98 -14.54 -5.77
C GLN A 39 -13.15 -13.58 -5.94
N TRP A 40 -12.87 -12.29 -6.12
CA TRP A 40 -13.87 -11.24 -6.24
C TRP A 40 -13.48 -10.18 -7.28
N THR A 41 -14.41 -9.32 -7.68
CA THR A 41 -14.14 -8.21 -8.60
C THR A 41 -14.67 -6.87 -8.08
N PRO A 42 -13.96 -5.74 -8.33
CA PRO A 42 -12.62 -5.69 -8.91
C PRO A 42 -11.56 -6.24 -7.93
N THR A 43 -10.47 -6.78 -8.46
CA THR A 43 -9.29 -7.16 -7.68
C THR A 43 -8.06 -6.51 -8.30
N LEU A 44 -7.34 -5.73 -7.50
CA LEU A 44 -6.03 -5.17 -7.84
C LEU A 44 -4.96 -6.06 -7.23
N ILE A 45 -3.96 -6.42 -8.04
CA ILE A 45 -2.78 -7.16 -7.61
C ILE A 45 -1.55 -6.41 -8.12
N VAL A 46 -0.60 -6.14 -7.23
CA VAL A 46 0.71 -5.61 -7.58
C VAL A 46 1.73 -6.70 -7.39
N LEU A 47 2.42 -7.02 -8.48
CA LEU A 47 3.54 -7.96 -8.50
C LEU A 47 4.85 -7.18 -8.56
N ASP A 48 5.91 -7.75 -8.01
CA ASP A 48 7.26 -7.28 -8.30
C ASP A 48 7.80 -7.88 -9.62
N PRO A 49 9.01 -7.48 -10.07
CA PRO A 49 9.59 -8.00 -11.31
C PRO A 49 9.83 -9.52 -11.32
N ASP A 50 9.94 -10.15 -10.14
CA ASP A 50 10.10 -11.61 -10.01
C ASP A 50 8.74 -12.35 -10.10
N GLY A 51 7.64 -11.60 -10.23
CA GLY A 51 6.28 -12.12 -10.31
C GLY A 51 5.64 -12.44 -8.97
N ALA A 52 6.28 -12.07 -7.85
CA ALA A 52 5.74 -12.29 -6.52
C ALA A 52 4.69 -11.23 -6.17
N GLU A 53 3.56 -11.65 -5.62
CA GLU A 53 2.51 -10.75 -5.14
C GLU A 53 3.00 -9.95 -3.93
N ARG A 54 2.96 -8.62 -4.05
CA ARG A 54 3.38 -7.68 -3.01
C ARG A 54 2.23 -6.93 -2.39
N HIS A 55 1.12 -6.79 -3.11
CA HIS A 55 -0.05 -6.11 -2.62
C HIS A 55 -1.31 -6.59 -3.34
N ARG A 56 -2.42 -6.61 -2.60
CA ARG A 56 -3.74 -6.96 -3.10
C ARG A 56 -4.79 -6.06 -2.47
N VAL A 57 -5.75 -5.67 -3.29
CA VAL A 57 -6.99 -5.04 -2.86
C VAL A 57 -8.14 -5.76 -3.56
N GLU A 58 -9.12 -6.19 -2.79
CA GLU A 58 -10.37 -6.77 -3.32
C GLU A 58 -11.52 -5.82 -3.02
N GLY A 59 -12.35 -5.55 -4.03
CA GLY A 59 -13.44 -4.59 -3.95
C GLY A 59 -13.10 -3.21 -4.51
N TYR A 60 -14.14 -2.37 -4.63
CA TYR A 60 -14.03 -1.02 -5.16
C TYR A 60 -13.33 -0.08 -4.17
N LEU A 61 -12.52 0.83 -4.70
CA LEU A 61 -11.99 2.00 -3.98
C LEU A 61 -12.25 3.27 -4.80
N PRO A 62 -12.61 4.40 -4.17
CA PRO A 62 -12.63 5.69 -4.82
C PRO A 62 -11.19 6.14 -5.14
N VAL A 63 -11.05 7.19 -5.96
CA VAL A 63 -9.75 7.62 -6.52
C VAL A 63 -8.68 7.84 -5.45
N ASP A 64 -9.00 8.58 -4.39
CA ASP A 64 -8.00 8.96 -3.38
C ASP A 64 -7.49 7.73 -2.60
N ASP A 65 -8.38 6.80 -2.23
CA ASP A 65 -7.99 5.54 -1.62
C ASP A 65 -7.20 4.64 -2.58
N PHE A 66 -7.59 4.61 -3.87
CA PHE A 66 -6.86 3.84 -4.88
C PHE A 66 -5.43 4.32 -5.06
N LEU A 67 -5.21 5.65 -5.15
CA LEU A 67 -3.89 6.25 -5.22
C LEU A 67 -3.05 5.91 -3.97
N ALA A 68 -3.67 5.97 -2.78
CA ALA A 68 -2.99 5.60 -1.55
C ALA A 68 -2.54 4.14 -1.53
N GLN A 69 -3.34 3.21 -2.08
CA GLN A 69 -2.95 1.80 -2.21
C GLN A 69 -1.84 1.59 -3.25
N LEU A 70 -1.81 2.36 -4.34
CA LEU A 70 -0.68 2.32 -5.29
C LEU A 70 0.63 2.73 -4.61
N ASP A 71 0.64 3.86 -3.90
CA ASP A 71 1.84 4.32 -3.20
C ASP A 71 2.27 3.34 -2.09
N LEU A 72 1.29 2.79 -1.36
CA LEU A 72 1.54 1.74 -0.36
C LEU A 72 2.18 0.50 -0.99
N SER A 73 1.73 0.10 -2.19
CA SER A 73 2.29 -1.05 -2.89
C SER A 73 3.76 -0.84 -3.28
N LEU A 74 4.14 0.36 -3.73
CA LEU A 74 5.53 0.71 -4.05
C LEU A 74 6.41 0.71 -2.80
N ALA A 75 5.88 1.21 -1.68
CA ALA A 75 6.57 1.15 -0.39
C ALA A 75 6.79 -0.30 0.07
N LYS A 76 5.79 -1.18 -0.09
CA LYS A 76 5.91 -2.63 0.18
C LYS A 76 6.96 -3.30 -0.70
N VAL A 77 7.01 -2.97 -2.00
CA VAL A 77 8.04 -3.49 -2.92
C VAL A 77 9.44 -3.09 -2.43
N ALA A 78 9.66 -1.82 -2.08
CA ALA A 78 10.95 -1.36 -1.55
C ALA A 78 11.33 -2.08 -0.25
N PHE A 79 10.37 -2.26 0.66
CA PHE A 79 10.60 -2.96 1.93
C PHE A 79 11.01 -4.42 1.73
N GLN A 80 10.33 -5.13 0.82
CA GLN A 80 10.62 -6.54 0.53
C GLN A 80 11.99 -6.73 -0.12
N LYS A 81 12.47 -5.73 -0.87
CA LYS A 81 13.84 -5.71 -1.42
C LYS A 81 14.91 -5.36 -0.37
N GLY A 82 14.53 -5.12 0.88
CA GLY A 82 15.46 -4.70 1.94
C GLY A 82 15.92 -3.24 1.83
N ALA A 83 15.34 -2.45 0.92
CA ALA A 83 15.65 -1.03 0.75
C ALA A 83 14.94 -0.19 1.83
N PHE A 84 15.23 -0.44 3.10
CA PHE A 84 14.46 0.08 4.23
C PHE A 84 14.44 1.62 4.32
N GLY A 85 15.52 2.29 3.92
CA GLY A 85 15.56 3.76 3.85
C GLY A 85 14.64 4.34 2.77
N GLU A 86 14.49 3.67 1.63
CA GLU A 86 13.53 4.07 0.59
C GLU A 86 12.10 3.72 1.01
N ALA A 87 11.90 2.52 1.57
CA ALA A 87 10.62 2.06 2.07
C ALA A 87 10.06 3.02 3.13
N GLU A 88 10.89 3.45 4.08
CA GLU A 88 10.53 4.43 5.10
C GLU A 88 9.96 5.70 4.47
N LYS A 89 10.69 6.31 3.52
CA LYS A 89 10.25 7.53 2.84
C LYS A 89 8.92 7.34 2.13
N ARG A 90 8.75 6.23 1.40
CA ARG A 90 7.51 5.94 0.66
C ARG A 90 6.33 5.70 1.61
N PHE A 91 6.52 4.91 2.66
CA PHE A 91 5.49 4.68 3.69
C PHE A 91 5.15 5.95 4.45
N ARG A 92 6.13 6.82 4.73
CA ARG A 92 5.92 8.14 5.33
C ARG A 92 5.04 9.02 4.44
N THR A 93 5.32 9.05 3.13
CA THR A 93 4.45 9.74 2.16
C THR A 93 3.03 9.20 2.22
N VAL A 94 2.82 7.88 2.30
CA VAL A 94 1.47 7.31 2.46
C VAL A 94 0.80 7.77 3.74
N CYS A 95 1.53 7.77 4.86
CA CYS A 95 1.03 8.22 6.16
C CYS A 95 0.57 9.69 6.14
N GLU A 96 1.31 10.56 5.43
CA GLU A 96 1.16 12.01 5.49
C GLU A 96 0.32 12.58 4.34
N ALA A 97 0.66 12.24 3.09
CA ALA A 97 -0.02 12.75 1.90
C ALA A 97 -1.41 12.12 1.72
N HIS A 98 -1.59 10.87 2.16
CA HIS A 98 -2.86 10.15 2.06
C HIS A 98 -3.58 10.02 3.41
N GLY A 99 -3.39 10.97 4.33
CA GLY A 99 -3.81 10.86 5.74
C GLY A 99 -5.31 10.62 6.02
N LYS A 100 -6.19 10.71 5.02
CA LYS A 100 -7.62 10.39 5.15
C LYS A 100 -7.99 9.00 4.61
N SER A 101 -7.07 8.33 3.93
CA SER A 101 -7.30 7.03 3.32
C SER A 101 -7.22 5.89 4.33
N GLY A 102 -7.82 4.75 3.99
CA GLY A 102 -7.66 3.51 4.77
C GLY A 102 -6.21 3.00 4.81
N ALA A 103 -5.38 3.37 3.83
CA ALA A 103 -3.97 2.98 3.74
C ALA A 103 -3.05 3.78 4.67
N ALA A 104 -3.45 4.99 5.08
CA ALA A 104 -2.61 5.89 5.86
C ALA A 104 -2.08 5.28 7.16
N PRO A 105 -2.90 4.68 8.05
CA PRO A 105 -2.39 4.08 9.27
C PRO A 105 -1.44 2.89 9.01
N GLU A 106 -1.64 2.14 7.92
CA GLU A 106 -0.69 1.11 7.49
C GLU A 106 0.65 1.73 7.08
N GLY A 107 0.61 2.82 6.29
CA GLY A 107 1.77 3.59 5.92
C GLY A 107 2.56 4.07 7.13
N CYS A 108 1.89 4.68 8.12
CA CYS A 108 2.57 5.15 9.33
C CYS A 108 3.28 4.00 10.07
N TYR A 109 2.58 2.88 10.25
CA TYR A 109 3.11 1.69 10.92
C TYR A 109 4.39 1.19 10.24
N TRP A 110 4.33 0.97 8.92
CA TRP A 110 5.47 0.43 8.19
C TRP A 110 6.59 1.45 7.99
N ALA A 111 6.32 2.75 8.03
CA ALA A 111 7.37 3.77 8.09
C ALA A 111 8.23 3.60 9.35
N GLY A 112 7.59 3.44 10.52
CA GLY A 112 8.29 3.13 11.78
C GLY A 112 9.10 1.84 11.71
N VAL A 113 8.51 0.76 11.21
CA VAL A 113 9.20 -0.54 11.06
C VAL A 113 10.38 -0.44 10.10
N SER A 114 10.25 0.31 9.01
CA SER A 114 11.32 0.52 8.03
C SER A 114 12.46 1.32 8.64
N ALA A 115 12.17 2.38 9.39
CA ALA A 115 13.18 3.16 10.11
C ALA A 115 13.95 2.30 11.12
N TYR A 116 13.24 1.47 11.90
CA TYR A 116 13.87 0.51 12.80
C TYR A 116 14.76 -0.48 12.06
N LYS A 117 14.26 -1.09 10.97
CA LYS A 117 15.08 -2.03 10.19
C LYS A 117 16.32 -1.41 9.54
N ALA A 118 16.27 -0.11 9.23
CA ALA A 118 17.41 0.62 8.68
C ALA A 118 18.49 0.96 9.72
N THR A 119 18.10 1.12 10.99
CA THR A 119 18.97 1.72 12.03
C THR A 119 19.22 0.83 13.24
N ASN A 120 18.37 -0.17 13.45
CA ASN A 120 18.25 -0.96 14.68
C ASN A 120 17.94 -0.13 15.94
N ASP A 121 17.49 1.12 15.79
CA ASP A 121 17.08 2.00 16.88
C ASP A 121 15.56 1.85 17.13
N PRO A 122 15.11 1.51 18.35
CA PRO A 122 13.69 1.40 18.67
C PRO A 122 12.94 2.74 18.77
N ALA A 123 13.61 3.89 18.85
CA ALA A 123 12.97 5.20 19.02
C ALA A 123 11.91 5.53 17.95
N PRO A 124 12.11 5.25 16.64
CA PRO A 124 11.10 5.44 15.61
C PRO A 124 9.83 4.61 15.81
N LEU A 125 9.93 3.40 16.40
CA LEU A 125 8.75 2.57 16.70
C LEU A 125 7.88 3.24 17.75
N LYS A 126 8.49 3.71 18.83
CA LYS A 126 7.78 4.42 19.91
C LYS A 126 7.11 5.69 19.39
N ALA A 127 7.83 6.50 18.61
CA ALA A 127 7.28 7.70 17.99
C ALA A 127 6.10 7.38 17.06
N THR A 128 6.21 6.30 16.28
CA THR A 128 5.14 5.84 15.38
C THR A 128 3.90 5.40 16.15
N ALA A 129 4.07 4.65 17.25
CA ALA A 129 2.94 4.23 18.08
C ALA A 129 2.21 5.43 18.70
N GLN A 130 2.94 6.45 19.15
CA GLN A 130 2.35 7.69 19.65
C GLN A 130 1.58 8.44 18.55
N GLN A 131 2.15 8.53 17.34
CA GLN A 131 1.50 9.14 16.18
C GLN A 131 0.20 8.41 15.80
N LEU A 132 0.25 7.08 15.72
CA LEU A 132 -0.90 6.23 15.42
C LEU A 132 -2.01 6.37 16.46
N LYS A 133 -1.66 6.34 17.75
CA LYS A 133 -2.62 6.53 18.85
C LYS A 133 -3.31 7.90 18.78
N LYS A 134 -2.58 8.94 18.37
CA LYS A 134 -3.11 10.30 18.26
C LYS A 134 -4.02 10.47 17.03
N ASN A 135 -3.57 10.01 15.87
CA ASN A 135 -4.19 10.35 14.59
C ASN A 135 -5.18 9.28 14.09
N TYR A 136 -5.00 8.02 14.49
CA TYR A 136 -5.79 6.88 14.04
C TYR A 136 -6.15 5.94 15.22
N PRO A 137 -6.74 6.43 16.32
CA PRO A 137 -6.89 5.66 17.57
C PRO A 137 -7.60 4.31 17.38
N GLU A 138 -8.59 4.25 16.50
CA GLU A 138 -9.41 3.05 16.26
C GLU A 138 -8.84 2.07 15.23
N SER A 139 -7.72 2.41 14.59
CA SER A 139 -7.12 1.58 13.55
C SER A 139 -6.53 0.28 14.11
N GLU A 140 -6.62 -0.79 13.33
CA GLU A 140 -5.92 -2.05 13.62
C GLU A 140 -4.40 -1.84 13.73
N TRP A 141 -3.84 -0.92 12.96
CA TRP A 141 -2.41 -0.59 13.00
C TRP A 141 -2.00 0.06 14.32
N THR A 142 -2.89 0.84 14.93
CA THR A 142 -2.70 1.37 16.28
C THR A 142 -2.70 0.27 17.32
N ARG A 143 -3.60 -0.72 17.20
CA ARG A 143 -3.60 -1.91 18.07
C ARG A 143 -2.31 -2.72 17.94
N LYS A 144 -1.83 -2.94 16.70
CA LYS A 144 -0.54 -3.61 16.43
C LYS A 144 0.65 -2.87 17.05
N ALA A 145 0.68 -1.54 16.92
CA ALA A 145 1.76 -0.71 17.44
C ALA A 145 1.73 -0.52 18.97
N SER A 146 0.70 -0.98 19.66
CA SER A 146 0.53 -0.76 21.11
C SER A 146 1.68 -1.31 21.96
N VAL A 147 2.37 -2.34 21.48
CA VAL A 147 3.52 -2.97 22.16
C VAL A 147 4.83 -2.19 22.04
N TRP A 148 4.85 -1.07 21.29
CA TRP A 148 6.03 -0.20 21.13
C TRP A 148 6.04 1.00 22.10
N LEU A 149 5.00 1.17 22.91
CA LEU A 149 4.84 2.29 23.84
C LEU A 149 5.64 2.13 25.13
#